data_AF-A0A849KRJ4-F1
#
_entry.id   AF-A0A849KRJ4-F1
#
_cell.length_a   1.000
_cell.length_b   1.000
_cell.length_c   1.000
_cell.angle_alpha   90.00
_cell.angle_beta   90.00
_cell.angle_gamma   90.00
#
_symmetry.space_group_name_H-M   'P 1'
#
loop_
_entity.id
_entity.type
_entity.pdbx_description
1 polymer ?
#
loop_
_entity_poly.entity_id
_entity_poly.type
_entity_poly.pdbx_seq_one_letter_code
_entity_poly.pdbx_strand_id
1 'polypeptide(L)'
;MSTQVQHRRGTAVQHESFTGAMSEITHDTTGNNLRVHDGQKPGGYRTLMEQELGKPSGVATLDETGNVPEEQLLNASTPVVSSYEALKSTPVADKEKVTFLSLAGAEGTFFWKLGDFSAKIDNENYVASDHVAATIGAWVRSSIRAPYVLPSFRGLKISEFLTNNDAWTTHKHVQLQAAIDVLMSDARYTELDLEGRTILVNAPLNFGTGTLGWPAKQITNGFIYASATFPDGGYIFDLRNLTSLSNFKFLNVNMNGQNRAGWLRAPKHYKYLTFESCTLSSPGGSGGSSPGVLGRKVGVYDPDVPEGGSHELGFYNCYMDSNQYGSTKDRIAIYTRNPDVNINNCLGQYFKDFFVGTSGSYQLNGNHIWSTADGSTPCSMVRLLDCTSIAGLQMVGNYVDGVQIILGNELNPTNTISGVSLVCNLFLFGPGLPSDMPFVLIKPQNANTGIMAIDMLGNVYDTNNTSSAFQNIGVDTTTGSINPTAVHRVRLDDVSFSEFLLGKVYRSRGTYNTLFTVGDAGYKNVTFDNQIPPFARIRRVVSAQFARADGT
;
A
#
# COMPACT_ATOMS: atom_id res chain seq x y z
N MET A 1 50.02 45.73 -47.82
CA MET A 1 50.07 46.18 -46.40
C MET A 1 48.86 45.61 -45.70
N SER A 2 49.00 45.07 -44.49
CA SER A 2 47.85 44.69 -43.68
C SER A 2 47.18 45.94 -43.11
N THR A 3 45.85 45.98 -43.15
CA THR A 3 45.08 47.03 -42.45
C THR A 3 45.13 46.74 -40.96
N GLN A 4 45.59 47.71 -40.14
CA GLN A 4 45.59 47.59 -38.69
C GLN A 4 44.28 48.14 -38.11
N VAL A 5 43.58 47.33 -37.32
CA VAL A 5 42.44 47.77 -36.50
C VAL A 5 42.95 48.03 -35.08
N GLN A 6 42.66 49.21 -34.53
CA GLN A 6 42.99 49.57 -33.16
C GLN A 6 41.72 49.70 -32.32
N HIS A 7 41.63 48.92 -31.24
CA HIS A 7 40.56 49.02 -30.25
C HIS A 7 40.90 50.07 -29.19
N ARG A 8 39.89 50.55 -28.45
CA ARG A 8 40.11 51.36 -27.25
C ARG A 8 40.88 50.52 -26.21
N ARG A 9 41.89 51.12 -25.58
CA ARG A 9 42.82 50.49 -24.63
C ARG A 9 42.81 51.22 -23.29
N GLY A 10 43.04 50.49 -22.20
CA GLY A 10 43.18 51.04 -20.85
C GLY A 10 43.70 50.01 -19.85
N THR A 11 44.14 50.44 -18.67
CA THR A 11 44.54 49.55 -17.57
C THR A 11 43.32 48.89 -16.90
N ALA A 12 43.54 47.86 -16.09
CA ALA A 12 42.46 47.19 -15.36
C ALA A 12 41.62 48.17 -14.52
N VAL A 13 42.27 49.08 -13.79
CA VAL A 13 41.62 50.11 -12.97
C VAL A 13 40.82 51.10 -13.82
N GLN A 14 41.34 51.48 -14.98
CA GLN A 14 40.61 52.35 -15.91
C GLN A 14 39.36 51.66 -16.45
N HIS A 15 39.42 50.35 -16.68
CA HIS A 15 38.27 49.56 -17.10
C HIS A 15 37.22 49.42 -16.00
N GLU A 16 37.61 49.20 -14.74
CA GLU A 16 36.66 48.98 -13.62
C GLU A 16 35.60 50.08 -13.46
N SER A 17 35.91 51.31 -13.87
CA SER A 17 34.99 52.45 -13.84
C SER A 17 34.36 52.80 -15.19
N PHE A 18 34.78 52.13 -16.28
CA PHE A 18 34.33 52.41 -17.63
C PHE A 18 33.13 51.55 -18.02
N THR A 19 32.01 52.18 -18.43
CA THR A 19 30.86 51.51 -19.03
C THR A 19 30.85 51.78 -20.53
N GLY A 20 31.20 50.78 -21.35
CA GLY A 20 31.14 50.88 -22.80
C GLY A 20 29.72 50.73 -23.35
N ALA A 21 29.53 51.11 -24.62
CA ALA A 21 28.27 50.92 -25.31
C ALA A 21 27.93 49.43 -25.51
N MET A 22 26.67 49.12 -25.82
CA MET A 22 26.24 47.76 -26.15
C MET A 22 27.09 47.20 -27.29
N SER A 23 27.68 46.01 -27.07
CA SER A 23 28.61 45.32 -27.97
C SER A 23 29.94 46.04 -28.26
N GLU A 24 30.33 47.03 -27.46
CA GLU A 24 31.66 47.62 -27.56
C GLU A 24 32.74 46.64 -27.06
N ILE A 25 33.87 46.54 -27.77
CA ILE A 25 35.04 45.75 -27.38
C ILE A 25 36.20 46.68 -27.05
N THR A 26 36.77 46.49 -25.87
CA THR A 26 37.96 47.23 -25.41
C THR A 26 39.05 46.29 -24.93
N HIS A 27 40.31 46.72 -24.99
CA HIS A 27 41.45 45.93 -24.54
C HIS A 27 41.98 46.44 -23.19
N ASP A 28 42.01 45.54 -22.19
CA ASP A 28 42.65 45.74 -20.90
C ASP A 28 44.13 45.39 -21.01
N THR A 29 44.98 46.42 -21.02
CA THR A 29 46.44 46.25 -21.19
C THR A 29 47.14 45.79 -19.93
N THR A 30 46.46 45.76 -18.77
CA THR A 30 47.01 45.21 -17.54
C THR A 30 46.76 43.71 -17.47
N GLY A 31 45.53 43.28 -17.75
CA GLY A 31 45.14 41.87 -17.76
C GLY A 31 45.43 41.15 -19.08
N ASN A 32 45.84 41.88 -20.13
CA ASN A 32 45.99 41.41 -21.51
C ASN A 32 44.75 40.68 -22.02
N ASN A 33 43.56 41.17 -21.68
CA ASN A 33 42.29 40.56 -22.07
C ASN A 33 41.36 41.55 -22.79
N LEU A 34 40.42 41.01 -23.56
CA LEU A 34 39.35 41.79 -24.15
C LEU A 34 38.19 41.91 -23.15
N ARG A 35 37.47 43.02 -23.21
CA ARG A 35 36.23 43.23 -22.46
C ARG A 35 35.12 43.57 -23.44
N VAL A 36 34.00 42.88 -23.29
CA VAL A 36 32.76 43.13 -24.04
C VAL A 36 31.82 43.93 -23.15
N HIS A 37 31.25 45.01 -23.67
CA HIS A 37 30.36 45.90 -22.93
C HIS A 37 28.91 45.74 -23.39
N ASP A 38 27.98 45.97 -22.48
CA ASP A 38 26.53 45.83 -22.68
C ASP A 38 25.78 47.16 -22.56
N GLY A 39 26.47 48.28 -22.37
CA GLY A 39 25.85 49.58 -22.12
C GLY A 39 25.49 49.84 -20.66
N GLN A 40 25.67 48.89 -19.75
CA GLN A 40 25.20 49.00 -18.36
C GLN A 40 26.28 48.71 -17.32
N LYS A 41 27.05 47.63 -17.48
CA LYS A 41 27.99 47.16 -16.47
C LYS A 41 29.32 47.92 -16.53
N PRO A 42 29.71 48.69 -15.48
CA PRO A 42 31.07 49.21 -15.36
C PRO A 42 32.08 48.06 -15.37
N GLY A 43 33.16 48.20 -16.15
CA GLY A 43 34.14 47.13 -16.36
C GLY A 43 33.77 46.07 -17.39
N GLY A 44 32.52 46.05 -17.87
CA GLY A 44 32.04 45.07 -18.85
C GLY A 44 32.22 43.61 -18.41
N TYR A 45 32.31 42.73 -19.42
CA TYR A 45 32.57 41.31 -19.26
C TYR A 45 33.94 40.99 -19.85
N ARG A 46 34.89 40.61 -19.00
CA ARG A 46 36.24 40.23 -19.44
C ARG A 46 36.22 38.84 -20.10
N THR A 47 37.03 38.66 -21.12
CA THR A 47 37.37 37.33 -21.65
C THR A 47 38.37 36.65 -20.73
N LEU A 48 38.29 35.32 -20.66
CA LEU A 48 39.29 34.50 -19.99
C LEU A 48 40.46 34.26 -20.94
N MET A 49 41.68 34.35 -20.42
CA MET A 49 42.91 34.16 -21.19
C MET A 49 43.59 32.83 -20.83
N GLU A 50 44.35 32.25 -21.76
CA GLU A 50 45.08 30.99 -21.54
C GLU A 50 46.04 31.04 -20.34
N GLN A 51 46.66 32.19 -20.10
CA GLN A 51 47.53 32.44 -18.93
C GLN A 51 46.82 32.30 -17.56
N GLU A 52 45.49 32.28 -17.56
CA GLU A 52 44.65 32.14 -16.36
C GLU A 52 44.25 30.68 -16.12
N LEU A 53 44.69 29.74 -16.96
CA LEU A 53 44.46 28.32 -16.76
C LEU A 53 45.20 27.82 -15.50
N GLY A 54 44.47 27.14 -14.62
CA GLY A 54 44.97 26.62 -13.34
C GLY A 54 45.33 27.69 -12.30
N LYS A 55 44.92 28.95 -12.49
CA LYS A 55 45.15 30.05 -11.54
C LYS A 55 43.95 30.26 -10.61
N PRO A 56 44.16 30.74 -9.37
CA PRO A 56 43.06 31.18 -8.50
C PRO A 56 42.17 32.20 -9.22
N SER A 57 40.85 31.96 -9.22
CA SER A 57 39.85 32.77 -9.96
C SER A 57 39.98 32.76 -11.50
N GLY A 58 40.71 31.79 -12.04
CA GLY A 58 40.90 31.56 -13.48
C GLY A 58 40.05 30.40 -14.03
N VAL A 59 40.52 29.77 -15.11
CA VAL A 59 39.89 28.59 -15.73
C VAL A 59 40.53 27.33 -15.19
N ALA A 60 39.75 26.28 -14.90
CA ALA A 60 40.30 25.01 -14.47
C ALA A 60 41.08 24.30 -15.61
N THR A 61 42.19 23.65 -15.30
CA THR A 61 42.80 22.68 -16.23
C THR A 61 41.98 21.40 -16.26
N LEU A 62 42.11 20.61 -17.32
CA LEU A 62 41.61 19.24 -17.36
C LEU A 62 42.78 18.25 -17.33
N ASP A 63 42.59 17.11 -16.69
CA ASP A 63 43.49 15.96 -16.74
C ASP A 63 43.37 15.19 -18.06
N GLU A 64 44.14 14.11 -18.20
CA GLU A 64 44.14 13.25 -19.40
C GLU A 64 42.79 12.57 -19.71
N THR A 65 41.86 12.57 -18.74
CA THR A 65 40.51 12.02 -18.87
C THR A 65 39.45 13.11 -19.07
N GLY A 66 39.84 14.38 -19.08
CA GLY A 66 38.93 15.51 -19.24
C GLY A 66 38.28 16.00 -17.94
N ASN A 67 38.78 15.61 -16.77
CA ASN A 67 38.27 16.05 -15.46
C ASN A 67 39.12 17.17 -14.86
N VAL A 68 38.55 18.00 -13.99
CA VAL A 68 39.32 19.03 -13.25
C VAL A 68 40.14 18.36 -12.14
N PRO A 69 41.48 18.57 -12.07
CA PRO A 69 42.31 17.99 -11.02
C PRO A 69 41.86 18.39 -9.62
N GLU A 70 41.92 17.44 -8.68
CA GLU A 70 41.43 17.61 -7.30
C GLU A 70 42.20 18.74 -6.56
N GLU A 71 43.47 18.97 -6.89
CA GLU A 71 44.24 20.09 -6.34
C GLU A 71 43.69 21.48 -6.71
N GLN A 72 42.85 21.59 -7.75
CA GLN A 72 42.18 22.84 -8.14
C GLN A 72 40.81 23.01 -7.48
N LEU A 73 40.31 21.98 -6.82
CA LEU A 73 39.01 21.94 -6.14
C LEU A 73 39.15 22.17 -4.63
N LEU A 74 40.02 23.12 -4.22
CA LEU A 74 40.44 23.39 -2.83
C LEU A 74 39.32 23.63 -1.79
N ASN A 75 38.04 23.61 -2.18
CA ASN A 75 36.86 23.71 -1.32
C ASN A 75 35.86 22.53 -1.43
N ALA A 76 36.11 21.50 -2.25
CA ALA A 76 35.10 20.48 -2.59
C ALA A 76 35.42 19.04 -2.16
N SER A 77 36.64 18.70 -1.76
CA SER A 77 36.96 17.36 -1.28
C SER A 77 36.79 17.29 0.23
N THR A 78 35.66 16.78 0.72
CA THR A 78 35.67 16.13 2.04
C THR A 78 36.66 14.96 1.96
N PRO A 79 37.78 14.97 2.67
CA PRO A 79 38.80 13.95 2.52
C PRO A 79 38.23 12.56 2.79
N VAL A 80 38.55 11.60 1.91
CA VAL A 80 38.21 10.19 2.06
C VAL A 80 39.49 9.44 2.44
N VAL A 81 39.45 8.70 3.54
CA VAL A 81 40.56 7.92 4.07
C VAL A 81 40.20 6.44 4.10
N SER A 82 41.15 5.55 3.81
CA SER A 82 40.90 4.12 3.66
C SER A 82 41.24 3.28 4.90
N SER A 83 41.71 3.89 5.97
CA SER A 83 42.06 3.20 7.23
C SER A 83 41.91 4.13 8.44
N TYR A 84 41.78 3.54 9.64
CA TYR A 84 41.79 4.32 10.88
C TYR A 84 43.12 5.05 11.10
N GLU A 85 44.25 4.51 10.65
CA GLU A 85 45.55 5.20 10.73
C GLU A 85 45.59 6.45 9.83
N ALA A 86 44.98 6.38 8.65
CA ALA A 86 44.81 7.54 7.79
C ALA A 86 43.85 8.57 8.41
N LEU A 87 42.83 8.13 9.16
CA LEU A 87 41.94 9.02 9.90
C LEU A 87 42.67 9.73 11.06
N LYS A 88 43.46 9.00 11.87
CA LYS A 88 44.26 9.56 12.97
C LYS A 88 45.25 10.62 12.48
N SER A 89 45.91 10.35 11.35
CA SER A 89 46.89 11.23 10.74
C SER A 89 46.28 12.39 9.94
N THR A 90 44.95 12.46 9.81
CA THR A 90 44.28 13.58 9.12
C THR A 90 44.48 14.88 9.91
N PRO A 91 45.07 15.94 9.32
CA PRO A 91 45.29 17.20 10.02
C PRO A 91 43.97 17.87 10.39
N VAL A 92 43.83 18.21 11.67
CA VAL A 92 42.68 18.93 12.22
C VAL A 92 43.11 20.33 12.61
N ALA A 93 42.41 21.34 12.10
CA ALA A 93 42.58 22.71 12.60
C ALA A 93 41.72 22.87 13.85
N ASP A 94 41.85 23.97 14.60
CA ASP A 94 40.95 24.35 15.71
C ASP A 94 39.51 24.71 15.24
N LYS A 95 39.04 24.07 14.16
CA LYS A 95 37.73 24.23 13.53
C LYS A 95 37.13 22.85 13.30
N GLU A 96 35.80 22.77 13.33
CA GLU A 96 35.10 21.53 12.97
C GLU A 96 35.46 21.11 11.53
N LYS A 97 35.83 19.84 11.36
CA LYS A 97 36.17 19.21 10.08
C LYS A 97 35.36 17.93 9.88
N VAL A 98 35.23 17.51 8.62
CA VAL A 98 34.53 16.28 8.23
C VAL A 98 35.45 15.44 7.34
N THR A 99 35.52 14.13 7.61
CA THR A 99 36.29 13.13 6.85
C THR A 99 35.44 11.85 6.70
N PHE A 100 35.58 11.14 5.58
CA PHE A 100 34.92 9.85 5.37
C PHE A 100 35.91 8.69 5.47
N LEU A 101 35.58 7.66 6.25
CA LEU A 101 36.32 6.40 6.30
C LEU A 101 35.70 5.41 5.30
N SER A 102 36.50 4.88 4.37
CA SER A 102 36.09 3.90 3.35
C SER A 102 36.64 2.49 3.62
N LEU A 103 37.03 2.21 4.86
CA LEU A 103 37.51 0.89 5.28
C LEU A 103 36.36 -0.11 5.24
N ALA A 104 36.52 -1.20 4.48
CA ALA A 104 35.49 -2.23 4.30
C ALA A 104 34.99 -2.78 5.66
N GLY A 105 33.68 -2.68 5.91
CA GLY A 105 33.04 -3.11 7.16
C GLY A 105 33.12 -2.10 8.32
N ALA A 106 33.78 -0.96 8.11
CA ALA A 106 33.93 0.13 9.09
C ALA A 106 33.60 1.51 8.46
N GLU A 107 32.88 1.54 7.36
CA GLU A 107 32.60 2.76 6.60
C GLU A 107 31.81 3.77 7.44
N GLY A 108 32.15 5.06 7.37
CA GLY A 108 31.44 6.06 8.17
C GLY A 108 31.94 7.49 8.00
N THR A 109 31.08 8.45 8.38
CA THR A 109 31.43 9.86 8.46
C THR A 109 31.97 10.18 9.85
N PHE A 110 33.11 10.86 9.90
CA PHE A 110 33.74 11.31 11.14
C PHE A 110 33.79 12.84 11.18
N PHE A 111 33.37 13.38 12.32
CA PHE A 111 33.42 14.80 12.63
C PHE A 111 34.54 15.06 13.63
N TRP A 112 35.40 16.02 13.34
CA TRP A 112 36.33 16.51 14.34
C TRP A 112 35.55 17.33 15.38
N LYS A 113 35.62 16.93 16.65
CA LYS A 113 34.96 17.63 17.77
C LYS A 113 35.98 18.01 18.82
N LEU A 114 35.88 19.27 19.27
CA LEU A 114 36.62 19.76 20.42
C LEU A 114 35.96 19.28 21.73
N GLY A 115 36.76 18.95 22.72
CA GLY A 115 36.34 18.44 24.02
C GLY A 115 37.24 17.31 24.54
N ASP A 116 37.05 16.91 25.80
CA ASP A 116 37.76 15.77 26.37
C ASP A 116 37.04 14.46 26.03
N PHE A 117 37.68 13.67 25.16
CA PHE A 117 37.25 12.35 24.74
C PHE A 117 38.19 11.24 25.21
N SER A 118 39.17 11.54 26.06
CA SER A 118 40.21 10.58 26.50
C SER A 118 39.63 9.27 27.07
N ALA A 119 38.51 9.34 27.79
CA ALA A 119 37.81 8.18 28.34
C ALA A 119 36.87 7.45 27.36
N LYS A 120 36.68 7.97 26.13
CA LYS A 120 35.74 7.45 25.13
C LYS A 120 36.42 6.80 23.93
N ILE A 121 37.75 6.92 23.79
CA ILE A 121 38.50 6.40 22.64
C ILE A 121 38.34 4.87 22.54
N ASP A 122 37.69 4.42 21.48
CA ASP A 122 37.43 3.01 21.19
C ASP A 122 38.04 2.56 19.84
N ASN A 123 38.65 3.49 19.08
CA ASN A 123 39.15 3.27 17.71
C ASN A 123 38.10 2.77 16.71
N GLU A 124 36.82 2.99 17.00
CA GLU A 124 35.71 2.66 16.10
C GLU A 124 34.75 3.84 15.95
N ASN A 125 34.23 4.37 17.06
CA ASN A 125 33.30 5.50 17.11
C ASN A 125 33.95 6.79 17.59
N TYR A 126 35.02 6.69 18.39
CA TYR A 126 35.83 7.81 18.86
C TYR A 126 37.30 7.48 18.58
N VAL A 127 37.86 8.15 17.58
CA VAL A 127 39.22 7.90 17.10
C VAL A 127 40.09 9.09 17.48
N ALA A 128 41.19 8.83 18.19
CA ALA A 128 42.15 9.88 18.56
C ALA A 128 42.83 10.48 17.31
N SER A 129 43.30 11.72 17.40
CA SER A 129 44.15 12.30 16.36
C SER A 129 45.62 12.18 16.75
N ASP A 130 46.51 12.04 15.76
CA ASP A 130 47.96 12.11 15.98
C ASP A 130 48.45 13.55 16.17
N HIS A 131 47.62 14.53 15.81
CA HIS A 131 47.98 15.96 15.82
C HIS A 131 47.51 16.68 17.09
N VAL A 132 46.45 16.18 17.73
CA VAL A 132 45.80 16.81 18.89
C VAL A 132 45.46 15.75 19.93
N ALA A 133 45.82 16.01 21.19
CA ALA A 133 45.55 15.11 22.29
C ALA A 133 44.04 14.87 22.47
N ALA A 134 43.65 13.65 22.83
CA ALA A 134 42.24 13.26 23.04
C ALA A 134 41.52 14.06 24.14
N THR A 135 42.25 14.73 25.03
CA THR A 135 41.71 15.67 26.02
C THR A 135 41.25 17.01 25.43
N ILE A 136 41.63 17.30 24.18
CA ILE A 136 41.34 18.55 23.47
C ILE A 136 40.35 18.30 22.32
N GLY A 137 40.38 17.13 21.68
CA GLY A 137 39.39 16.73 20.68
C GLY A 137 39.58 15.31 20.14
N ALA A 138 38.59 14.81 19.42
CA ALA A 138 38.64 13.51 18.75
C ALA A 138 37.80 13.50 17.46
N TRP A 139 38.08 12.52 16.59
CA TRP A 139 37.20 12.16 15.48
C TRP A 139 36.03 11.35 16.01
N VAL A 140 34.83 11.93 15.94
CA VAL A 140 33.59 11.32 16.41
C VAL A 140 32.81 10.82 15.20
N ARG A 141 32.55 9.51 15.17
CA ARG A 141 31.72 8.88 14.16
C ARG A 141 30.29 9.39 14.30
N SER A 142 29.69 9.79 13.20
CA SER A 142 28.26 10.05 13.18
C SER A 142 27.52 8.76 13.52
N SER A 143 26.69 8.79 14.56
CA SER A 143 25.78 7.68 14.90
C SER A 143 24.69 7.47 13.85
N ILE A 144 24.63 8.34 12.84
CA ILE A 144 23.73 8.24 11.70
C ILE A 144 24.63 8.00 10.50
N ARG A 145 24.42 6.89 9.77
CA ARG A 145 24.80 6.81 8.36
C ARG A 145 24.05 7.95 7.64
N ALA A 146 24.58 9.16 7.70
CA ALA A 146 23.88 10.33 7.21
C ALA A 146 24.02 10.36 5.68
N PRO A 147 22.90 10.21 4.96
CA PRO A 147 22.87 10.24 3.51
C PRO A 147 23.15 11.66 3.03
N TYR A 148 23.74 11.74 1.83
CA TYR A 148 23.91 12.93 1.02
C TYR A 148 22.87 14.03 1.31
N VAL A 149 23.36 15.24 1.62
CA VAL A 149 22.55 16.46 1.56
C VAL A 149 22.24 16.72 0.09
N LEU A 150 21.11 16.20 -0.39
CA LEU A 150 20.46 16.71 -1.59
C LEU A 150 19.26 17.58 -1.16
N PRO A 151 19.09 18.75 -1.80
CA PRO A 151 18.03 19.69 -1.46
C PRO A 151 16.66 19.11 -1.82
N SER A 152 15.70 19.31 -0.91
CA SER A 152 14.24 19.41 -1.15
C SER A 152 13.52 18.30 -1.93
N PHE A 153 12.64 17.56 -1.25
CA PHE A 153 11.50 16.80 -1.79
C PHE A 153 11.77 15.65 -2.78
N ARG A 154 12.94 15.01 -2.75
CA ARG A 154 13.07 13.71 -3.44
C ARG A 154 12.57 12.56 -2.54
N GLY A 155 11.78 11.65 -3.10
CA GLY A 155 11.46 10.38 -2.43
C GLY A 155 12.73 9.57 -2.13
N LEU A 156 12.70 8.77 -1.06
CA LEU A 156 13.77 7.84 -0.72
C LEU A 156 13.78 6.73 -1.78
N LYS A 157 14.91 6.50 -2.45
CA LYS A 157 14.99 5.48 -3.49
C LYS A 157 15.60 4.19 -2.96
N ILE A 158 15.03 3.04 -3.33
CA ILE A 158 15.59 1.75 -2.91
C ILE A 158 17.03 1.54 -3.41
N SER A 159 17.42 2.11 -4.57
CA SER A 159 18.80 2.06 -5.08
C SER A 159 19.84 2.58 -4.09
N GLU A 160 19.46 3.47 -3.16
CA GLU A 160 20.36 4.04 -2.16
C GLU A 160 20.78 3.00 -1.09
N PHE A 161 20.05 1.90 -0.99
CA PHE A 161 20.31 0.79 -0.06
C PHE A 161 20.88 -0.44 -0.75
N LEU A 162 20.83 -0.50 -2.08
CA LEU A 162 21.32 -1.64 -2.85
C LEU A 162 22.82 -1.49 -3.10
N THR A 163 23.60 -2.50 -2.73
CA THR A 163 25.06 -2.46 -2.84
C THR A 163 25.58 -2.81 -4.24
N ASN A 164 24.78 -3.47 -5.09
CA ASN A 164 25.09 -3.79 -6.49
C ASN A 164 23.79 -4.02 -7.28
N ASN A 165 23.86 -3.81 -8.61
CA ASN A 165 22.77 -3.94 -9.58
C ASN A 165 22.44 -5.42 -9.88
N ASP A 166 22.23 -6.22 -8.83
CA ASP A 166 22.19 -7.69 -8.94
C ASP A 166 20.80 -8.25 -9.24
N ALA A 167 20.84 -9.32 -10.04
CA ALA A 167 19.71 -10.11 -10.53
C ALA A 167 18.75 -10.62 -9.43
N TRP A 168 17.58 -11.09 -9.88
CA TRP A 168 16.43 -11.64 -9.14
C TRP A 168 16.72 -12.69 -8.03
N THR A 169 17.97 -13.10 -7.83
CA THR A 169 18.36 -14.26 -7.01
C THR A 169 18.91 -13.91 -5.62
N THR A 170 19.30 -12.66 -5.34
CA THR A 170 19.76 -12.29 -3.99
C THR A 170 18.61 -11.72 -3.16
N HIS A 171 18.31 -12.33 -2.01
CA HIS A 171 17.40 -11.76 -1.01
C HIS A 171 17.84 -10.35 -0.66
N LYS A 172 16.98 -9.35 -0.88
CA LYS A 172 17.25 -7.93 -0.54
C LYS A 172 16.48 -7.50 0.71
N HIS A 173 16.15 -8.46 1.57
CA HIS A 173 15.40 -8.23 2.80
C HIS A 173 16.07 -7.18 3.70
N VAL A 174 17.38 -7.31 3.95
CA VAL A 174 18.12 -6.38 4.82
C VAL A 174 18.12 -4.96 4.24
N GLN A 175 18.26 -4.82 2.92
CA GLN A 175 18.27 -3.53 2.24
C GLN A 175 16.88 -2.87 2.27
N LEU A 176 15.82 -3.63 2.01
CA LEU A 176 14.45 -3.11 2.11
C LEU A 176 14.08 -2.79 3.56
N GLN A 177 14.48 -3.61 4.52
CA GLN A 177 14.28 -3.32 5.94
C GLN A 177 15.00 -2.03 6.34
N ALA A 178 16.26 -1.85 5.94
CA ALA A 178 17.00 -0.61 6.19
C ALA A 178 16.36 0.62 5.53
N ALA A 179 15.82 0.46 4.31
CA ALA A 179 15.09 1.53 3.63
C ALA A 179 13.80 1.90 4.36
N ILE A 180 13.06 0.91 4.86
CA ILE A 180 11.88 1.11 5.70
C ILE A 180 12.29 1.82 7.00
N ASP A 181 13.34 1.36 7.68
CA ASP A 181 13.81 1.98 8.93
C ASP A 181 14.15 3.47 8.74
N VAL A 182 14.79 3.83 7.61
CA VAL A 182 15.07 5.24 7.26
C VAL A 182 13.77 5.99 6.94
N LEU A 183 12.87 5.41 6.14
CA LEU A 183 11.56 6.00 5.87
C LEU A 183 10.80 6.28 7.18
N MET A 184 10.88 5.38 8.15
CA MET A 184 10.13 5.49 9.41
C MET A 184 10.80 6.41 10.44
N SER A 185 12.12 6.51 10.47
CA SER A 185 12.87 7.33 11.44
C SER A 185 13.10 8.77 11.01
N ASP A 186 13.13 9.06 9.71
CA ASP A 186 13.44 10.39 9.18
C ASP A 186 12.15 11.11 8.75
N ALA A 187 11.86 12.24 9.39
CA ALA A 187 10.71 13.07 9.07
C ALA A 187 10.81 13.73 7.67
N ARG A 188 12.00 13.73 7.05
CA ARG A 188 12.23 14.30 5.72
C ARG A 188 11.65 13.46 4.58
N TYR A 189 11.54 12.14 4.75
CA TYR A 189 11.04 11.25 3.70
C TYR A 189 9.57 10.91 3.93
N THR A 190 8.76 11.18 2.90
CA THR A 190 7.34 10.83 2.82
C THR A 190 7.08 9.66 1.88
N GLU A 191 8.10 9.19 1.17
CA GLU A 191 7.98 8.14 0.16
C GLU A 191 9.25 7.29 0.12
N LEU A 192 9.06 5.97 0.00
CA LEU A 192 10.06 5.00 -0.44
C LEU A 192 9.66 4.48 -1.82
N ASP A 193 10.36 4.92 -2.87
CA ASP A 193 10.21 4.45 -4.25
C ASP A 193 11.06 3.19 -4.44
N LEU A 194 10.39 2.08 -4.78
CA LEU A 194 11.02 0.80 -5.08
C LEU A 194 11.55 0.73 -6.54
N GLU A 195 11.37 1.79 -7.32
CA GLU A 195 11.91 1.99 -8.68
C GLU A 195 11.53 0.88 -9.68
N GLY A 196 10.33 0.33 -9.53
CA GLY A 196 9.80 -0.80 -10.31
C GLY A 196 10.54 -2.12 -10.05
N ARG A 197 11.48 -2.16 -9.09
CA ARG A 197 12.33 -3.32 -8.86
C ARG A 197 11.56 -4.45 -8.20
N THR A 198 12.06 -5.67 -8.41
CA THR A 198 11.61 -6.85 -7.68
C THR A 198 12.51 -7.15 -6.51
N ILE A 199 11.90 -7.32 -5.34
CA ILE A 199 12.56 -7.53 -4.06
C ILE A 199 12.06 -8.85 -3.46
N LEU A 200 13.00 -9.75 -3.19
CA LEU A 200 12.72 -11.01 -2.52
C LEU A 200 13.03 -10.87 -1.02
N VAL A 201 12.01 -11.03 -0.17
CA VAL A 201 12.13 -10.99 1.29
C VAL A 201 12.07 -12.38 1.89
N ASN A 202 12.91 -12.67 2.88
CA ASN A 202 12.98 -13.97 3.56
C ASN A 202 12.49 -13.94 5.01
N ALA A 203 12.02 -12.79 5.48
CA ALA A 203 11.39 -12.61 6.79
C ALA A 203 10.43 -11.41 6.75
N PRO A 204 9.50 -11.29 7.73
CA PRO A 204 8.61 -10.14 7.85
C PRO A 204 9.36 -8.80 7.91
N LEU A 205 8.87 -7.80 7.19
CA LEU A 205 9.32 -6.42 7.30
C LEU A 205 8.63 -5.75 8.48
N ASN A 206 9.42 -5.23 9.43
CA ASN A 206 8.93 -4.62 10.66
C ASN A 206 9.05 -3.09 10.57
N PHE A 207 8.16 -2.37 11.27
CA PHE A 207 8.10 -0.91 11.28
C PHE A 207 8.48 -0.34 12.67
N GLY A 208 9.01 -1.20 13.54
CA GLY A 208 9.38 -0.85 14.90
C GLY A 208 8.18 -0.81 15.84
N THR A 209 8.30 -0.02 16.91
CA THR A 209 7.25 0.17 17.92
C THR A 209 6.84 1.64 18.01
N GLY A 210 5.65 1.90 18.56
CA GLY A 210 5.18 3.26 18.87
C GLY A 210 4.15 3.81 17.88
N THR A 211 3.98 5.14 17.91
CA THR A 211 2.96 5.88 17.18
C THR A 211 3.56 6.58 15.97
N LEU A 212 2.97 6.38 14.81
CA LEU A 212 3.36 7.00 13.56
C LEU A 212 2.21 7.83 13.02
N GLY A 213 2.47 9.13 12.85
CA GLY A 213 1.51 10.09 12.33
C GLY A 213 2.10 10.88 11.18
N TRP A 214 1.57 12.08 10.98
CA TRP A 214 2.02 13.04 9.96
C TRP A 214 3.56 13.20 9.92
N PRO A 215 4.16 13.32 8.73
CA PRO A 215 3.53 13.43 7.40
C PRO A 215 3.06 12.09 6.81
N ALA A 216 2.25 12.15 5.76
CA ALA A 216 1.85 10.93 5.02
C ALA A 216 3.09 10.19 4.51
N LYS A 217 3.13 8.86 4.70
CA LYS A 217 4.21 8.00 4.25
C LYS A 217 3.70 6.99 3.24
N GLN A 218 4.48 6.73 2.20
CA GLN A 218 4.11 5.76 1.16
C GLN A 218 5.27 4.87 0.74
N ILE A 219 4.96 3.63 0.37
CA ILE A 219 5.86 2.74 -0.37
C ILE A 219 5.29 2.61 -1.77
N THR A 220 6.11 2.84 -2.79
CA THR A 220 5.62 2.99 -4.17
C THR A 220 6.37 2.14 -5.17
N ASN A 221 5.67 1.78 -6.27
CA ASN A 221 6.27 1.37 -7.53
C ASN A 221 7.28 0.21 -7.42
N GLY A 222 6.82 -1.03 -7.18
CA GLY A 222 7.73 -2.18 -7.17
C GLY A 222 7.05 -3.50 -6.85
N PHE A 223 7.84 -4.57 -6.78
CA PHE A 223 7.37 -5.92 -6.53
C PHE A 223 8.07 -6.52 -5.31
N ILE A 224 7.30 -7.13 -4.40
CA ILE A 224 7.79 -7.74 -3.18
C ILE A 224 7.28 -9.18 -3.11
N TYR A 225 8.20 -10.13 -3.07
CA TYR A 225 7.92 -11.56 -3.02
C TYR A 225 8.41 -12.15 -1.71
N ALA A 226 7.58 -12.98 -1.07
CA ALA A 226 8.06 -13.86 -0.01
C ALA A 226 8.94 -14.96 -0.62
N SER A 227 10.10 -15.22 -0.03
CA SER A 227 10.99 -16.28 -0.51
C SER A 227 10.51 -17.68 -0.12
N ALA A 228 11.14 -18.68 -0.75
CA ALA A 228 11.02 -20.08 -0.34
C ALA A 228 11.50 -20.36 1.10
N THR A 229 12.21 -19.42 1.74
CA THR A 229 12.70 -19.51 3.13
C THR A 229 11.93 -18.65 4.13
N PHE A 230 10.97 -17.83 3.67
CA PHE A 230 10.09 -17.04 4.52
C PHE A 230 9.37 -17.87 5.62
N PRO A 231 9.10 -17.37 6.83
CA PRO A 231 8.36 -18.17 7.82
C PRO A 231 6.91 -18.46 7.40
N ASP A 232 6.49 -19.73 7.39
CA ASP A 232 5.12 -20.12 7.06
C ASP A 232 4.11 -19.45 8.01
N GLY A 233 3.08 -18.82 7.44
CA GLY A 233 2.07 -18.12 8.20
C GLY A 233 2.47 -16.71 8.67
N GLY A 234 3.66 -16.22 8.32
CA GLY A 234 4.06 -14.83 8.55
C GLY A 234 3.37 -13.85 7.59
N TYR A 235 3.74 -12.57 7.65
CA TYR A 235 3.22 -11.51 6.77
C TYR A 235 4.39 -10.70 6.21
N ILE A 236 4.34 -10.34 4.93
CA ILE A 236 5.39 -9.53 4.27
C ILE A 236 5.58 -8.22 5.04
N PHE A 237 4.49 -7.51 5.30
CA PHE A 237 4.46 -6.36 6.19
C PHE A 237 3.82 -6.75 7.51
N ASP A 238 4.58 -6.68 8.61
CA ASP A 238 4.10 -7.02 9.94
C ASP A 238 4.12 -5.77 10.84
N LEU A 239 2.97 -5.10 10.90
CA LEU A 239 2.81 -3.82 11.61
C LEU A 239 2.31 -3.99 13.04
N ARG A 240 2.17 -5.22 13.54
CA ARG A 240 1.52 -5.52 14.83
C ARG A 240 2.13 -4.83 16.05
N ASN A 241 3.40 -4.40 15.93
CA ASN A 241 4.14 -3.79 17.04
C ASN A 241 3.92 -2.27 17.13
N LEU A 242 3.28 -1.65 16.13
CA LEU A 242 2.91 -0.25 16.17
C LEU A 242 1.68 -0.06 17.07
N THR A 243 1.74 0.96 17.93
CA THR A 243 0.59 1.37 18.75
C THR A 243 -0.43 2.12 17.91
N SER A 244 0.04 2.96 16.97
CA SER A 244 -0.86 3.57 15.98
C SER A 244 -0.13 3.95 14.69
N LEU A 245 -0.86 3.98 13.57
CA LEU A 245 -0.36 4.37 12.25
C LEU A 245 -1.35 5.30 11.55
N SER A 246 -0.94 6.47 11.07
CA SER A 246 -1.81 7.36 10.30
C SER A 246 -1.20 7.79 8.97
N ASN A 247 -2.05 7.92 7.94
CA ASN A 247 -1.68 8.40 6.60
C ASN A 247 -0.61 7.54 5.91
N PHE A 248 -0.77 6.22 5.90
CA PHE A 248 0.19 5.31 5.28
C PHE A 248 -0.39 4.63 4.04
N LYS A 249 0.39 4.60 2.96
CA LYS A 249 -0.06 4.05 1.67
C LYS A 249 0.90 3.04 1.08
N PHE A 250 0.33 2.02 0.46
CA PHE A 250 1.00 1.22 -0.56
C PHE A 250 0.45 1.65 -1.92
N LEU A 251 1.30 2.16 -2.80
CA LEU A 251 0.88 2.71 -4.10
C LEU A 251 1.60 1.98 -5.25
N ASN A 252 0.86 1.33 -6.14
CA ASN A 252 1.45 0.59 -7.26
C ASN A 252 2.51 -0.44 -6.81
N VAL A 253 2.24 -1.11 -5.68
CA VAL A 253 3.09 -2.17 -5.13
C VAL A 253 2.46 -3.52 -5.42
N ASN A 254 3.25 -4.43 -5.99
CA ASN A 254 2.86 -5.81 -6.23
C ASN A 254 3.39 -6.68 -5.09
N MET A 255 2.52 -7.32 -4.32
CA MET A 255 2.90 -8.20 -3.23
C MET A 255 2.48 -9.64 -3.56
N ASN A 256 3.43 -10.56 -3.51
CA ASN A 256 3.16 -11.97 -3.71
C ASN A 256 3.62 -12.78 -2.49
N GLY A 257 2.65 -13.37 -1.80
CA GLY A 257 2.88 -14.16 -0.60
C GLY A 257 3.50 -15.53 -0.84
N GLN A 258 3.61 -15.96 -2.10
CA GLN A 258 4.13 -17.27 -2.52
C GLN A 258 3.50 -18.45 -1.76
N ASN A 259 2.25 -18.31 -1.33
CA ASN A 259 1.51 -19.26 -0.50
C ASN A 259 2.03 -19.43 0.94
N ARG A 260 2.98 -18.59 1.37
CA ARG A 260 3.68 -18.71 2.66
C ARG A 260 3.47 -17.52 3.57
N ALA A 261 3.41 -16.32 3.00
CA ALA A 261 3.22 -15.07 3.72
C ALA A 261 1.88 -14.41 3.37
N GLY A 262 1.20 -13.81 4.35
CA GLY A 262 0.17 -12.82 4.07
C GLY A 262 0.82 -11.53 3.58
N TRP A 263 0.03 -10.59 3.07
CA TRP A 263 0.55 -9.32 2.57
C TRP A 263 0.78 -8.35 3.73
N LEU A 264 -0.20 -8.25 4.64
CA LEU A 264 -0.18 -7.29 5.74
C LEU A 264 -0.81 -7.87 7.00
N ARG A 265 -0.10 -7.73 8.12
CA ARG A 265 -0.70 -7.77 9.45
C ARG A 265 -0.85 -6.34 9.97
N ALA A 266 -2.08 -5.92 10.22
CA ALA A 266 -2.40 -4.55 10.62
C ALA A 266 -1.87 -4.22 12.03
N PRO A 267 -1.64 -2.93 12.34
CA PRO A 267 -1.31 -2.46 13.69
C PRO A 267 -2.57 -2.31 14.55
N LYS A 268 -2.41 -2.06 15.86
CA LYS A 268 -3.53 -1.99 16.81
C LYS A 268 -4.53 -0.86 16.50
N HIS A 269 -4.03 0.30 16.08
CA HIS A 269 -4.82 1.45 15.69
C HIS A 269 -4.29 2.01 14.37
N TYR A 270 -5.17 2.42 13.46
CA TYR A 270 -4.73 3.02 12.21
C TYR A 270 -5.75 3.94 11.56
N LYS A 271 -5.27 5.01 10.91
CA LYS A 271 -6.09 5.93 10.15
C LYS A 271 -5.54 6.13 8.74
N TYR A 272 -6.38 6.03 7.72
CA TYR A 272 -5.95 6.09 6.32
C TYR A 272 -4.79 5.12 5.99
N LEU A 273 -4.93 3.85 6.36
CA LEU A 273 -4.05 2.79 5.87
C LEU A 273 -4.62 2.26 4.55
N THR A 274 -3.92 2.47 3.44
CA THR A 274 -4.50 2.23 2.12
C THR A 274 -3.59 1.44 1.18
N PHE A 275 -4.22 0.66 0.32
CA PHE A 275 -3.64 0.04 -0.86
C PHE A 275 -4.26 0.69 -2.08
N GLU A 276 -3.44 1.26 -2.95
CA GLU A 276 -3.88 2.00 -4.13
C GLU A 276 -3.16 1.44 -5.37
N SER A 277 -3.92 0.91 -6.33
CA SER A 277 -3.38 0.33 -7.57
C SER A 277 -2.40 -0.84 -7.33
N CYS A 278 -2.61 -1.63 -6.29
CA CYS A 278 -1.75 -2.75 -5.92
C CYS A 278 -2.20 -4.08 -6.56
N THR A 279 -1.25 -4.96 -6.83
CA THR A 279 -1.53 -6.39 -7.11
C THR A 279 -1.16 -7.21 -5.89
N LEU A 280 -2.09 -7.97 -5.34
CA LEU A 280 -1.90 -8.76 -4.13
C LEU A 280 -2.20 -10.22 -4.46
N SER A 281 -1.21 -11.11 -4.36
CA SER A 281 -1.36 -12.48 -4.83
C SER A 281 -0.82 -13.55 -3.89
N SER A 282 -1.37 -14.76 -4.00
CA SER A 282 -0.89 -15.98 -3.32
C SER A 282 -0.70 -15.83 -1.80
N PRO A 283 -1.69 -15.35 -1.03
CA PRO A 283 -1.51 -15.09 0.40
C PRO A 283 -1.39 -16.39 1.21
N GLY A 284 -0.48 -16.43 2.17
CA GLY A 284 -0.19 -17.58 3.03
C GLY A 284 -0.17 -17.28 4.53
N GLY A 285 -0.63 -16.09 4.94
CA GLY A 285 -0.54 -15.61 6.32
C GLY A 285 -1.42 -16.43 7.25
N SER A 286 -1.00 -16.61 8.50
CA SER A 286 -1.82 -17.28 9.50
C SER A 286 -2.83 -16.29 10.05
N GLY A 287 -4.13 -16.58 9.89
CA GLY A 287 -5.17 -15.83 10.60
C GLY A 287 -5.37 -16.28 12.05
N GLY A 288 -4.46 -17.11 12.59
CA GLY A 288 -4.48 -17.58 13.97
C GLY A 288 -5.77 -18.31 14.35
N SER A 289 -6.18 -18.14 15.60
CA SER A 289 -7.45 -18.66 16.15
C SER A 289 -8.60 -17.66 16.03
N SER A 290 -8.48 -16.64 15.17
CA SER A 290 -9.49 -15.60 15.06
C SER A 290 -10.83 -16.16 14.56
N PRO A 291 -11.96 -15.69 15.11
CA PRO A 291 -13.28 -16.15 14.71
C PRO A 291 -13.52 -15.98 13.20
N GLY A 292 -14.11 -16.98 12.56
CA GLY A 292 -14.41 -17.00 11.12
C GLY A 292 -13.23 -17.20 10.17
N VAL A 293 -11.99 -17.18 10.67
CA VAL A 293 -10.81 -17.61 9.91
C VAL A 293 -10.81 -19.13 9.73
N LEU A 294 -11.21 -19.90 10.74
CA LEU A 294 -11.26 -21.38 10.70
C LEU A 294 -9.93 -22.03 10.25
N GLY A 295 -8.80 -21.49 10.71
CA GLY A 295 -7.47 -22.01 10.37
C GLY A 295 -6.99 -21.70 8.94
N ARG A 296 -7.77 -20.91 8.18
CA ARG A 296 -7.47 -20.50 6.81
C ARG A 296 -6.28 -19.56 6.72
N LYS A 297 -5.71 -19.49 5.52
CA LYS A 297 -4.67 -18.52 5.19
C LYS A 297 -5.28 -17.17 4.86
N VAL A 298 -4.62 -16.09 5.25
CA VAL A 298 -5.13 -14.73 5.17
C VAL A 298 -4.13 -13.81 4.47
N GLY A 299 -4.63 -12.95 3.58
CA GLY A 299 -3.86 -11.90 2.91
C GLY A 299 -3.61 -10.69 3.80
N VAL A 300 -4.67 -9.93 4.08
CA VAL A 300 -4.67 -8.86 5.09
C VAL A 300 -5.36 -9.34 6.35
N TYR A 301 -4.64 -9.30 7.46
CA TYR A 301 -5.12 -9.76 8.76
C TYR A 301 -5.12 -8.62 9.78
N ASP A 302 -6.32 -8.23 10.19
CA ASP A 302 -6.58 -7.19 11.16
C ASP A 302 -7.43 -7.75 12.33
N PRO A 303 -6.78 -8.37 13.33
CA PRO A 303 -7.46 -9.14 14.37
C PRO A 303 -7.87 -8.32 15.60
N ASP A 304 -7.49 -7.06 15.69
CA ASP A 304 -7.70 -6.28 16.90
C ASP A 304 -9.16 -5.83 16.97
N VAL A 305 -9.70 -5.75 18.19
CA VAL A 305 -11.09 -5.34 18.47
C VAL A 305 -11.04 -3.92 19.01
N PRO A 306 -12.00 -3.04 18.69
CA PRO A 306 -11.91 -1.62 19.03
C PRO A 306 -11.73 -1.37 20.55
N GLU A 307 -10.50 -1.08 20.98
CA GLU A 307 -10.24 -0.35 22.22
C GLU A 307 -10.14 1.14 21.86
N GLY A 308 -11.26 1.79 21.56
CA GLY A 308 -11.36 3.26 21.47
C GLY A 308 -10.45 3.98 20.47
N GLY A 309 -10.00 3.32 19.40
CA GLY A 309 -9.15 3.92 18.36
C GLY A 309 -9.88 4.14 17.02
N SER A 310 -9.27 4.92 16.13
CA SER A 310 -9.69 5.00 14.72
C SER A 310 -9.11 3.81 13.94
N HIS A 311 -9.93 3.26 13.03
CA HIS A 311 -9.58 2.20 12.10
C HIS A 311 -10.12 2.60 10.75
N GLU A 312 -9.27 2.83 9.76
CA GLU A 312 -9.71 3.17 8.39
C GLU A 312 -8.81 2.42 7.40
N LEU A 313 -9.31 1.31 6.86
CA LEU A 313 -8.59 0.46 5.91
C LEU A 313 -9.20 0.62 4.52
N GLY A 314 -8.37 0.92 3.53
CA GLY A 314 -8.83 1.17 2.17
C GLY A 314 -8.12 0.32 1.11
N PHE A 315 -8.87 -0.17 0.14
CA PHE A 315 -8.35 -0.78 -1.08
C PHE A 315 -9.00 -0.10 -2.29
N TYR A 316 -8.18 0.44 -3.18
CA TYR A 316 -8.64 1.23 -4.32
C TYR A 316 -7.91 0.78 -5.59
N ASN A 317 -8.65 0.38 -6.62
CA ASN A 317 -8.10 -0.04 -7.91
C ASN A 317 -7.13 -1.23 -7.79
N CYS A 318 -7.33 -2.11 -6.81
CA CYS A 318 -6.43 -3.24 -6.56
C CYS A 318 -6.86 -4.51 -7.31
N TYR A 319 -5.90 -5.32 -7.70
CA TYR A 319 -6.11 -6.68 -8.18
C TYR A 319 -5.68 -7.68 -7.09
N MET A 320 -6.55 -8.60 -6.72
CA MET A 320 -6.30 -9.59 -5.68
C MET A 320 -6.57 -11.00 -6.19
N ASP A 321 -5.63 -11.91 -5.97
CA ASP A 321 -5.71 -13.28 -6.48
C ASP A 321 -5.19 -14.29 -5.46
N SER A 322 -6.01 -15.28 -5.12
CA SER A 322 -5.57 -16.36 -4.25
C SER A 322 -4.59 -17.31 -4.95
N ASN A 323 -4.58 -17.32 -6.30
CA ASN A 323 -3.91 -18.26 -7.20
C ASN A 323 -4.32 -19.73 -6.98
N GLN A 324 -5.59 -19.97 -6.65
CA GLN A 324 -6.13 -21.31 -6.39
C GLN A 324 -7.02 -21.84 -7.52
N TYR A 325 -6.77 -21.46 -8.78
CA TYR A 325 -7.54 -21.98 -9.92
C TYR A 325 -7.48 -23.51 -9.99
N GLY A 326 -8.64 -24.16 -10.09
CA GLY A 326 -8.76 -25.62 -10.13
C GLY A 326 -8.34 -26.36 -8.85
N SER A 327 -7.96 -25.65 -7.78
CA SER A 327 -7.63 -26.25 -6.47
C SER A 327 -8.67 -25.92 -5.40
N THR A 328 -8.57 -26.60 -4.26
CA THR A 328 -9.33 -26.27 -3.05
C THR A 328 -9.07 -24.84 -2.61
N LYS A 329 -10.12 -24.16 -2.15
CA LYS A 329 -10.10 -22.76 -1.73
C LYS A 329 -10.11 -22.71 -0.21
N ASP A 330 -9.02 -22.20 0.34
CA ASP A 330 -8.83 -22.10 1.80
C ASP A 330 -8.30 -20.73 2.21
N ARG A 331 -8.44 -19.72 1.34
CA ARG A 331 -7.83 -18.40 1.52
C ARG A 331 -8.85 -17.29 1.70
N ILE A 332 -8.51 -16.38 2.59
CA ILE A 332 -9.21 -15.14 2.84
C ILE A 332 -8.38 -13.98 2.31
N ALA A 333 -8.93 -13.12 1.47
CA ALA A 333 -8.18 -11.96 0.99
C ALA A 333 -8.01 -10.94 2.12
N ILE A 334 -9.11 -10.57 2.77
CA ILE A 334 -9.15 -9.56 3.82
C ILE A 334 -9.97 -10.09 4.99
N TYR A 335 -9.36 -10.10 6.17
CA TYR A 335 -10.02 -10.35 7.44
C TYR A 335 -9.84 -9.13 8.34
N THR A 336 -10.93 -8.57 8.84
CA THR A 336 -10.91 -7.48 9.81
C THR A 336 -11.94 -7.68 10.91
N ARG A 337 -11.56 -7.31 12.13
CA ARG A 337 -12.49 -7.16 13.25
C ARG A 337 -12.91 -5.72 13.52
N ASN A 338 -12.29 -4.77 12.82
CA ASN A 338 -12.52 -3.34 12.98
C ASN A 338 -13.52 -2.82 11.93
N PRO A 339 -14.18 -1.69 12.22
CA PRO A 339 -15.11 -1.06 11.28
C PRO A 339 -14.37 -0.21 10.22
N ASP A 340 -15.16 0.47 9.37
CA ASP A 340 -14.70 1.52 8.45
C ASP A 340 -13.68 1.01 7.40
N VAL A 341 -14.07 -0.08 6.73
CA VAL A 341 -13.30 -0.65 5.61
C VAL A 341 -13.95 -0.34 4.27
N ASN A 342 -13.13 0.18 3.36
CA ASN A 342 -13.53 0.58 2.03
C ASN A 342 -12.80 -0.25 0.96
N ILE A 343 -13.54 -0.94 0.09
CA ILE A 343 -13.00 -1.71 -1.03
C ILE A 343 -13.68 -1.23 -2.31
N ASN A 344 -12.95 -0.49 -3.14
CA ASN A 344 -13.54 0.17 -4.29
C ASN A 344 -12.77 -0.12 -5.58
N ASN A 345 -13.52 -0.41 -6.64
CA ASN A 345 -12.98 -0.68 -7.98
C ASN A 345 -11.88 -1.75 -7.98
N CYS A 346 -12.01 -2.76 -7.14
CA CYS A 346 -11.05 -3.86 -7.04
C CYS A 346 -11.53 -5.08 -7.84
N LEU A 347 -10.58 -5.85 -8.35
CA LEU A 347 -10.82 -7.20 -8.88
C LEU A 347 -10.32 -8.21 -7.86
N GLY A 348 -11.15 -9.19 -7.50
CA GLY A 348 -10.80 -10.26 -6.58
C GLY A 348 -11.17 -11.62 -7.15
N GLN A 349 -10.25 -12.58 -7.11
CA GLN A 349 -10.52 -13.91 -7.66
C GLN A 349 -10.04 -15.11 -6.84
N TYR A 350 -10.82 -16.19 -6.92
CA TYR A 350 -10.52 -17.51 -6.40
C TYR A 350 -10.36 -17.60 -4.87
N PHE A 351 -10.88 -16.65 -4.11
CA PHE A 351 -10.85 -16.74 -2.65
C PHE A 351 -11.95 -17.67 -2.12
N LYS A 352 -11.70 -18.28 -0.96
CA LYS A 352 -12.75 -18.97 -0.20
C LYS A 352 -13.75 -17.98 0.35
N ASP A 353 -13.22 -16.92 0.97
CA ASP A 353 -13.97 -15.75 1.40
C ASP A 353 -13.14 -14.52 0.99
N PHE A 354 -13.65 -13.66 0.11
CA PHE A 354 -12.88 -12.49 -0.31
C PHE A 354 -12.74 -11.49 0.86
N PHE A 355 -13.86 -11.15 1.50
CA PHE A 355 -13.88 -10.26 2.66
C PHE A 355 -14.62 -10.92 3.84
N VAL A 356 -13.98 -10.91 5.01
CA VAL A 356 -14.57 -11.35 6.27
C VAL A 356 -14.51 -10.19 7.27
N GLY A 357 -15.68 -9.73 7.70
CA GLY A 357 -15.85 -8.63 8.65
C GLY A 357 -16.57 -9.09 9.91
N THR A 358 -16.30 -8.45 11.05
CA THR A 358 -16.91 -8.81 12.33
C THR A 358 -17.57 -7.67 13.09
N SER A 359 -17.70 -6.50 12.48
CA SER A 359 -18.35 -5.35 13.09
C SER A 359 -19.30 -4.69 12.09
N GLY A 360 -18.89 -3.59 11.47
CA GLY A 360 -19.76 -2.80 10.61
C GLY A 360 -19.04 -1.67 9.89
N SER A 361 -19.80 -0.83 9.20
CA SER A 361 -19.33 0.30 8.38
C SER A 361 -18.43 -0.13 7.23
N TYR A 362 -18.83 -1.19 6.54
CA TYR A 362 -18.11 -1.67 5.36
C TYR A 362 -18.72 -1.12 4.08
N GLN A 363 -17.89 -0.60 3.18
CA GLN A 363 -18.30 -0.17 1.84
C GLN A 363 -17.53 -0.94 0.77
N LEU A 364 -18.26 -1.65 -0.09
CA LEU A 364 -17.68 -2.39 -1.20
C LEU A 364 -18.36 -1.93 -2.50
N ASN A 365 -17.70 -1.10 -3.31
CA ASN A 365 -18.34 -0.51 -4.49
C ASN A 365 -17.56 -0.73 -5.80
N GLY A 366 -18.29 -1.03 -6.87
CA GLY A 366 -17.74 -1.16 -8.21
C GLY A 366 -16.70 -2.27 -8.36
N ASN A 367 -16.72 -3.29 -7.49
CA ASN A 367 -15.75 -4.38 -7.52
C ASN A 367 -16.19 -5.48 -8.49
N HIS A 368 -15.21 -6.21 -9.01
CA HIS A 368 -15.42 -7.46 -9.74
C HIS A 368 -14.86 -8.61 -8.92
N ILE A 369 -15.73 -9.32 -8.19
CA ILE A 369 -15.34 -10.43 -7.35
C ILE A 369 -15.91 -11.73 -7.90
N TRP A 370 -15.04 -12.70 -8.16
CA TRP A 370 -15.47 -13.98 -8.66
C TRP A 370 -14.70 -15.16 -8.06
N SER A 371 -15.32 -16.31 -7.97
CA SER A 371 -14.66 -17.56 -7.57
C SER A 371 -15.40 -18.74 -8.16
N THR A 372 -14.78 -19.91 -8.10
CA THR A 372 -15.45 -21.18 -8.38
C THR A 372 -15.77 -21.86 -7.06
N ALA A 373 -16.81 -22.70 -7.02
CA ALA A 373 -17.02 -23.56 -5.86
C ALA A 373 -15.78 -24.41 -5.58
N ASP A 374 -15.53 -24.66 -4.30
CA ASP A 374 -14.51 -25.59 -3.84
C ASP A 374 -15.16 -26.96 -3.65
N GLY A 375 -15.17 -27.75 -4.72
CA GLY A 375 -15.97 -28.97 -4.79
C GLY A 375 -17.45 -28.66 -4.54
N SER A 376 -18.00 -29.17 -3.44
CA SER A 376 -19.39 -28.91 -3.02
C SER A 376 -19.54 -27.74 -2.04
N THR A 377 -18.48 -27.02 -1.68
CA THR A 377 -18.57 -25.92 -0.70
C THR A 377 -18.62 -24.53 -1.36
N PRO A 378 -19.60 -23.68 -0.98
CA PRO A 378 -19.71 -22.31 -1.46
C PRO A 378 -18.52 -21.42 -1.08
N CYS A 379 -18.07 -20.58 -2.01
CA CYS A 379 -17.19 -19.44 -1.76
C CYS A 379 -18.03 -18.18 -1.49
N SER A 380 -17.44 -17.17 -0.84
CA SER A 380 -18.15 -15.91 -0.54
C SER A 380 -17.37 -14.68 -0.97
N MET A 381 -18.10 -13.64 -1.42
CA MET A 381 -17.53 -12.31 -1.59
C MET A 381 -17.44 -11.61 -0.23
N VAL A 382 -18.51 -11.70 0.55
CA VAL A 382 -18.58 -11.12 1.90
C VAL A 382 -19.11 -12.18 2.86
N ARG A 383 -18.46 -12.30 4.01
CA ARG A 383 -18.97 -13.03 5.17
C ARG A 383 -18.89 -12.13 6.40
N LEU A 384 -20.05 -11.65 6.85
CA LEU A 384 -20.17 -10.91 8.10
C LEU A 384 -20.44 -11.87 9.24
N LEU A 385 -19.54 -11.90 10.22
CA LEU A 385 -19.69 -12.71 11.42
C LEU A 385 -20.53 -12.05 12.51
N ASP A 386 -20.72 -10.73 12.39
CA ASP A 386 -21.63 -9.98 13.23
C ASP A 386 -22.23 -8.84 12.42
N CYS A 387 -23.52 -8.93 12.13
CA CYS A 387 -24.25 -7.97 11.33
C CYS A 387 -25.13 -7.12 12.24
N THR A 388 -24.61 -6.05 12.84
CA THR A 388 -25.30 -5.27 13.90
C THR A 388 -25.94 -3.96 13.42
N SER A 389 -26.78 -3.38 14.29
CA SER A 389 -27.90 -2.48 13.98
C SER A 389 -27.60 -1.06 13.52
N ILE A 390 -26.35 -0.64 13.34
CA ILE A 390 -26.05 0.80 13.18
C ILE A 390 -25.27 1.18 11.91
N ALA A 391 -24.59 0.25 11.26
CA ALA A 391 -24.02 0.38 9.91
C ALA A 391 -23.37 -0.96 9.59
N GLY A 392 -23.99 -1.85 8.83
CA GLY A 392 -23.43 -3.19 8.59
C GLY A 392 -22.57 -3.21 7.34
N LEU A 393 -23.22 -3.04 6.19
CA LEU A 393 -22.61 -3.25 4.88
C LEU A 393 -23.33 -2.45 3.81
N GLN A 394 -22.57 -1.73 3.00
CA GLN A 394 -23.03 -1.13 1.76
C GLN A 394 -22.28 -1.76 0.58
N MET A 395 -23.04 -2.30 -0.38
CA MET A 395 -22.50 -2.85 -1.62
C MET A 395 -23.19 -2.21 -2.81
N VAL A 396 -22.45 -1.45 -3.61
CA VAL A 396 -23.01 -0.76 -4.78
C VAL A 396 -22.30 -1.12 -6.07
N GLY A 397 -23.05 -1.54 -7.10
CA GLY A 397 -22.50 -1.65 -8.45
C GLY A 397 -21.44 -2.74 -8.64
N ASN A 398 -21.46 -3.80 -7.82
CA ASN A 398 -20.47 -4.87 -7.90
C ASN A 398 -20.88 -5.95 -8.90
N TYR A 399 -19.90 -6.57 -9.55
CA TYR A 399 -20.03 -7.83 -10.28
C TYR A 399 -19.62 -8.97 -9.34
N VAL A 400 -20.54 -9.89 -9.07
CA VAL A 400 -20.42 -10.93 -8.05
C VAL A 400 -20.71 -12.29 -8.69
N ASP A 401 -19.68 -13.09 -8.93
CA ASP A 401 -19.79 -14.31 -9.75
C ASP A 401 -19.27 -15.56 -9.03
N GLY A 402 -20.12 -16.58 -8.93
CA GLY A 402 -19.79 -17.87 -8.31
C GLY A 402 -19.52 -17.81 -6.80
N VAL A 403 -19.93 -16.72 -6.16
CA VAL A 403 -19.76 -16.47 -4.72
C VAL A 403 -21.04 -15.92 -4.09
N GLN A 404 -21.29 -16.28 -2.84
CA GLN A 404 -22.43 -15.78 -2.06
C GLN A 404 -22.06 -14.60 -1.15
N ILE A 405 -23.08 -13.94 -0.61
CA ILE A 405 -22.99 -13.01 0.53
C ILE A 405 -23.51 -13.72 1.77
N ILE A 406 -22.75 -13.77 2.84
CA ILE A 406 -23.16 -14.41 4.10
C ILE A 406 -23.35 -13.33 5.17
N LEU A 407 -24.55 -13.27 5.73
CA LEU A 407 -24.97 -12.35 6.77
C LEU A 407 -25.27 -13.15 8.03
N GLY A 408 -24.35 -13.13 9.00
CA GLY A 408 -24.46 -13.87 10.24
C GLY A 408 -24.44 -12.99 11.48
N ASN A 409 -24.65 -13.64 12.61
CA ASN A 409 -24.43 -13.11 13.95
C ASN A 409 -23.60 -14.10 14.79
N GLU A 410 -22.70 -14.85 14.16
CA GLU A 410 -21.94 -15.91 14.82
C GLU A 410 -21.12 -15.45 16.02
N LEU A 411 -20.65 -14.20 16.02
CA LEU A 411 -19.87 -13.63 17.12
C LEU A 411 -20.72 -13.05 18.25
N ASN A 412 -21.87 -12.49 17.91
CA ASN A 412 -22.82 -11.97 18.88
C ASN A 412 -24.22 -12.56 18.61
N PRO A 413 -24.44 -13.84 18.99
CA PRO A 413 -25.61 -14.62 18.57
C PRO A 413 -26.96 -14.06 19.03
N THR A 414 -26.98 -13.14 20.00
CA THR A 414 -28.19 -12.45 20.46
C THR A 414 -28.58 -11.27 19.57
N ASN A 415 -27.70 -10.82 18.68
CA ASN A 415 -27.92 -9.64 17.87
C ASN A 415 -28.89 -9.90 16.72
N THR A 416 -29.68 -8.88 16.40
CA THR A 416 -30.49 -8.83 15.17
C THR A 416 -29.57 -8.66 13.98
N ILE A 417 -29.71 -9.52 12.97
CA ILE A 417 -28.99 -9.40 11.70
C ILE A 417 -29.55 -8.20 10.95
N SER A 418 -28.76 -7.14 10.78
CA SER A 418 -29.28 -5.89 10.24
C SER A 418 -28.27 -4.92 9.62
N GLY A 419 -28.78 -3.88 8.96
CA GLY A 419 -27.98 -2.75 8.47
C GLY A 419 -27.27 -3.03 7.16
N VAL A 420 -27.91 -3.76 6.24
CA VAL A 420 -27.33 -4.19 4.96
C VAL A 420 -28.02 -3.49 3.80
N SER A 421 -27.25 -2.94 2.88
CA SER A 421 -27.73 -2.31 1.65
C SER A 421 -26.96 -2.86 0.45
N LEU A 422 -27.64 -3.60 -0.41
CA LEU A 422 -27.13 -4.15 -1.65
C LEU A 422 -27.83 -3.45 -2.81
N VAL A 423 -27.12 -2.58 -3.54
CA VAL A 423 -27.70 -1.71 -4.56
C VAL A 423 -27.03 -1.91 -5.93
N CYS A 424 -27.82 -2.13 -6.97
CA CYS A 424 -27.36 -2.18 -8.36
C CYS A 424 -26.20 -3.16 -8.62
N ASN A 425 -26.13 -4.27 -7.89
CA ASN A 425 -25.13 -5.30 -8.10
C ASN A 425 -25.60 -6.31 -9.15
N LEU A 426 -24.66 -6.86 -9.90
CA LEU A 426 -24.88 -8.01 -10.79
C LEU A 426 -24.37 -9.27 -10.09
N PHE A 427 -25.28 -10.20 -9.81
CA PHE A 427 -25.00 -11.50 -9.22
C PHE A 427 -25.14 -12.60 -10.26
N LEU A 428 -24.11 -13.42 -10.44
CA LEU A 428 -24.04 -14.47 -11.44
C LEU A 428 -23.68 -15.81 -10.83
N PHE A 429 -24.40 -16.86 -11.21
CA PHE A 429 -24.03 -18.25 -10.89
C PHE A 429 -23.83 -19.09 -12.15
N GLY A 430 -22.63 -19.64 -12.27
CA GLY A 430 -22.22 -20.55 -13.33
C GLY A 430 -22.57 -22.02 -13.06
N PRO A 431 -22.32 -22.92 -14.05
CA PRO A 431 -22.42 -24.36 -13.84
C PRO A 431 -21.37 -24.84 -12.83
N GLY A 432 -21.67 -25.94 -12.12
CA GLY A 432 -20.74 -26.57 -11.17
C GLY A 432 -20.78 -25.99 -9.74
N LEU A 433 -21.64 -25.00 -9.47
CA LEU A 433 -21.94 -24.53 -8.12
C LEU A 433 -22.98 -25.45 -7.44
N PRO A 434 -22.99 -25.54 -6.10
CA PRO A 434 -24.01 -26.31 -5.36
C PRO A 434 -25.42 -25.82 -5.71
N SER A 435 -26.32 -26.76 -5.99
CA SER A 435 -27.67 -26.47 -6.51
C SER A 435 -28.57 -25.69 -5.55
N ASP A 436 -28.28 -25.71 -4.26
CA ASP A 436 -29.06 -25.04 -3.20
C ASP A 436 -28.38 -23.77 -2.65
N MET A 437 -27.26 -23.34 -3.25
CA MET A 437 -26.50 -22.17 -2.81
C MET A 437 -27.30 -20.88 -3.06
N PRO A 438 -27.56 -20.03 -2.06
CA PRO A 438 -28.21 -18.76 -2.29
C PRO A 438 -27.22 -17.66 -2.71
N PHE A 439 -27.70 -16.63 -3.41
CA PHE A 439 -26.92 -15.40 -3.63
C PHE A 439 -26.63 -14.67 -2.32
N VAL A 440 -27.64 -14.60 -1.44
CA VAL A 440 -27.50 -14.06 -0.08
C VAL A 440 -27.96 -15.09 0.93
N LEU A 441 -27.07 -15.50 1.84
CA LEU A 441 -27.32 -16.42 2.93
C LEU A 441 -27.44 -15.67 4.26
N ILE A 442 -28.57 -15.81 4.94
CA ILE A 442 -28.74 -15.37 6.32
C ILE A 442 -28.45 -16.55 7.24
N LYS A 443 -27.53 -16.38 8.19
CA LYS A 443 -27.08 -17.46 9.07
C LYS A 443 -27.27 -17.09 10.55
N PRO A 444 -28.48 -17.31 11.11
CA PRO A 444 -28.71 -17.13 12.54
C PRO A 444 -27.93 -18.15 13.37
N GLN A 445 -27.26 -17.66 14.41
CA GLN A 445 -26.49 -18.49 15.33
C GLN A 445 -27.29 -18.91 16.58
N ASN A 446 -28.39 -18.21 16.91
CA ASN A 446 -29.30 -18.56 18.01
C ASN A 446 -30.75 -18.71 17.54
N ALA A 447 -31.56 -19.34 18.39
CA ALA A 447 -33.01 -19.34 18.24
C ALA A 447 -33.59 -17.91 18.33
N ASN A 448 -34.65 -17.65 17.58
CA ASN A 448 -35.40 -16.39 17.60
C ASN A 448 -34.58 -15.14 17.21
N THR A 449 -33.62 -15.30 16.31
CA THR A 449 -32.82 -14.18 15.76
C THR A 449 -33.73 -13.23 14.98
N GLY A 450 -33.67 -11.93 15.29
CA GLY A 450 -34.34 -10.90 14.51
C GLY A 450 -33.61 -10.62 13.19
N ILE A 451 -34.35 -10.12 12.20
CA ILE A 451 -33.78 -9.59 10.95
C ILE A 451 -34.31 -8.17 10.76
N MET A 452 -33.43 -7.20 10.51
CA MET A 452 -33.89 -5.84 10.26
C MET A 452 -33.11 -5.12 9.18
N ALA A 453 -33.72 -4.18 8.45
CA ALA A 453 -32.99 -3.22 7.62
C ALA A 453 -32.03 -3.87 6.60
N ILE A 454 -32.55 -4.83 5.84
CA ILE A 454 -31.86 -5.43 4.70
C ILE A 454 -32.54 -4.91 3.44
N ASP A 455 -31.86 -4.03 2.71
CA ASP A 455 -32.35 -3.40 1.49
C ASP A 455 -31.59 -3.98 0.28
N MET A 456 -32.31 -4.57 -0.67
CA MET A 456 -31.80 -5.12 -1.93
C MET A 456 -32.49 -4.41 -3.09
N LEU A 457 -31.81 -3.44 -3.70
CA LEU A 457 -32.41 -2.48 -4.63
C LEU A 457 -31.69 -2.52 -5.98
N GLY A 458 -32.41 -2.63 -7.10
CA GLY A 458 -31.79 -2.52 -8.42
C GLY A 458 -30.85 -3.67 -8.81
N ASN A 459 -30.77 -4.75 -8.01
CA ASN A 459 -29.84 -5.85 -8.27
C ASN A 459 -30.35 -6.76 -9.39
N VAL A 460 -29.42 -7.29 -10.17
CA VAL A 460 -29.67 -8.32 -11.19
C VAL A 460 -29.13 -9.64 -10.67
N TYR A 461 -29.93 -10.69 -10.74
CA TYR A 461 -29.56 -12.05 -10.38
C TYR A 461 -29.73 -12.93 -11.62
N ASP A 462 -28.65 -13.56 -12.06
CA ASP A 462 -28.66 -14.39 -13.25
C ASP A 462 -27.91 -15.70 -12.98
N THR A 463 -28.43 -16.79 -13.51
CA THR A 463 -27.81 -18.09 -13.47
C THR A 463 -27.98 -18.78 -14.82
N ASN A 464 -26.90 -19.34 -15.34
CA ASN A 464 -26.97 -20.26 -16.48
C ASN A 464 -26.93 -21.73 -16.01
N ASN A 465 -27.05 -21.96 -14.70
CA ASN A 465 -27.12 -23.29 -14.12
C ASN A 465 -28.55 -23.82 -14.24
N THR A 466 -28.71 -24.98 -14.87
CA THR A 466 -30.00 -25.60 -15.16
C THR A 466 -30.67 -26.23 -13.93
N SER A 467 -30.10 -26.08 -12.73
CA SER A 467 -30.66 -26.66 -11.50
C SER A 467 -31.80 -25.79 -10.96
N SER A 468 -32.95 -26.41 -10.71
CA SER A 468 -34.19 -25.74 -10.29
C SER A 468 -34.23 -25.31 -8.81
N ALA A 469 -33.09 -25.21 -8.13
CA ALA A 469 -33.02 -25.10 -6.66
C ALA A 469 -32.27 -23.87 -6.13
N PHE A 470 -31.80 -22.96 -7.00
CA PHE A 470 -31.13 -21.74 -6.57
C PHE A 470 -32.08 -20.79 -5.83
N GLN A 471 -31.60 -20.24 -4.72
CA GLN A 471 -32.35 -19.33 -3.88
C GLN A 471 -31.79 -17.91 -3.98
N ASN A 472 -32.65 -16.91 -4.15
CA ASN A 472 -32.19 -15.52 -4.14
C ASN A 472 -31.69 -15.13 -2.74
N ILE A 473 -32.48 -15.49 -1.72
CA ILE A 473 -32.16 -15.31 -0.32
C ILE A 473 -32.48 -16.60 0.42
N GLY A 474 -31.46 -17.22 0.99
CA GLY A 474 -31.58 -18.42 1.82
C GLY A 474 -31.36 -18.11 3.30
N VAL A 475 -31.91 -18.95 4.16
CA VAL A 475 -31.69 -18.93 5.61
C VAL A 475 -31.13 -20.28 6.04
N ASP A 476 -29.93 -20.26 6.60
CA ASP A 476 -29.32 -21.44 7.21
C ASP A 476 -29.78 -21.58 8.66
N THR A 477 -30.75 -22.46 8.90
CA THR A 477 -31.28 -22.72 10.25
C THR A 477 -30.60 -23.91 10.94
N THR A 478 -29.42 -24.34 10.49
CA THR A 478 -28.70 -25.46 11.12
C THR A 478 -28.27 -25.15 12.55
N THR A 479 -27.93 -23.88 12.81
CA THR A 479 -27.41 -23.41 14.10
C THR A 479 -28.41 -22.58 14.90
N GLY A 480 -29.41 -22.00 14.25
CA GLY A 480 -30.36 -21.08 14.88
C GLY A 480 -31.67 -20.97 14.12
N SER A 481 -32.55 -20.09 14.57
CA SER A 481 -33.85 -19.84 13.93
C SER A 481 -34.14 -18.35 13.86
N ILE A 482 -35.01 -17.97 12.93
CA ILE A 482 -35.49 -16.58 12.81
C ILE A 482 -36.73 -16.40 13.69
N ASN A 483 -36.82 -15.26 14.38
CA ASN A 483 -38.06 -14.83 15.00
C ASN A 483 -38.93 -14.11 13.94
N PRO A 484 -40.03 -14.72 13.47
CA PRO A 484 -40.86 -14.13 12.41
C PRO A 484 -41.52 -12.82 12.84
N THR A 485 -41.71 -12.59 14.15
CA THR A 485 -42.27 -11.34 14.68
C THR A 485 -41.26 -10.19 14.76
N ALA A 486 -39.96 -10.51 14.69
CA ALA A 486 -38.85 -9.57 14.71
C ALA A 486 -38.15 -9.44 13.34
N VAL A 487 -38.89 -9.73 12.26
CA VAL A 487 -38.46 -9.42 10.88
C VAL A 487 -39.03 -8.06 10.49
N HIS A 488 -38.16 -7.06 10.38
CA HIS A 488 -38.54 -5.67 10.15
C HIS A 488 -37.78 -5.09 8.95
N ARG A 489 -38.47 -4.66 7.89
CA ARG A 489 -37.84 -3.99 6.74
C ARG A 489 -36.76 -4.85 6.06
N VAL A 490 -37.20 -5.95 5.45
CA VAL A 490 -36.47 -6.60 4.36
C VAL A 490 -37.13 -6.18 3.06
N ARG A 491 -36.39 -5.44 2.22
CA ARG A 491 -36.92 -4.80 1.01
C ARG A 491 -36.23 -5.35 -0.22
N LEU A 492 -37.02 -5.83 -1.16
CA LEU A 492 -36.59 -6.11 -2.52
C LEU A 492 -37.34 -5.13 -3.45
N ASP A 493 -36.59 -4.34 -4.21
CA ASP A 493 -37.16 -3.34 -5.11
C ASP A 493 -36.32 -3.21 -6.38
N ASP A 494 -36.97 -3.08 -7.53
CA ASP A 494 -36.32 -2.92 -8.82
C ASP A 494 -35.31 -4.02 -9.17
N VAL A 495 -35.56 -5.25 -8.70
CA VAL A 495 -34.68 -6.41 -8.95
C VAL A 495 -35.08 -7.16 -10.22
N SER A 496 -34.11 -7.79 -10.88
CA SER A 496 -34.31 -8.64 -12.06
C SER A 496 -33.76 -10.06 -11.84
N PHE A 497 -34.43 -11.06 -12.40
CA PHE A 497 -34.07 -12.48 -12.32
C PHE A 497 -34.08 -13.11 -13.71
N SER A 498 -33.08 -13.92 -14.07
CA SER A 498 -33.11 -14.73 -15.30
C SER A 498 -33.90 -16.04 -15.13
N GLU A 499 -34.20 -16.70 -16.26
CA GLU A 499 -35.19 -17.78 -16.37
C GLU A 499 -34.92 -18.95 -15.41
N PHE A 500 -35.69 -19.10 -14.32
CA PHE A 500 -36.26 -20.37 -13.82
C PHE A 500 -37.20 -20.14 -12.61
N LEU A 501 -38.36 -20.82 -12.66
CA LEU A 501 -39.38 -21.09 -11.63
C LEU A 501 -39.44 -20.15 -10.41
N LEU A 502 -40.30 -19.14 -10.52
CA LEU A 502 -40.90 -18.45 -9.39
C LEU A 502 -41.95 -19.39 -8.75
N GLY A 503 -41.57 -20.56 -8.23
CA GLY A 503 -42.60 -21.58 -7.94
C GLY A 503 -42.23 -22.79 -7.10
N LYS A 504 -42.24 -22.61 -5.77
CA LYS A 504 -42.96 -23.43 -4.74
C LYS A 504 -42.38 -23.17 -3.34
N VAL A 505 -43.19 -22.61 -2.45
CA VAL A 505 -42.95 -22.66 -0.99
C VAL A 505 -43.34 -24.04 -0.46
N TYR A 506 -42.63 -24.49 0.58
CA TYR A 506 -42.93 -25.60 1.48
C TYR A 506 -42.80 -27.03 0.91
N ARG A 507 -41.54 -27.49 0.79
CA ARG A 507 -41.05 -28.63 1.59
C ARG A 507 -39.55 -28.80 1.40
N SER A 508 -38.86 -28.99 2.51
CA SER A 508 -37.42 -29.25 2.55
C SER A 508 -37.04 -30.46 1.69
N ARG A 509 -36.02 -30.25 0.88
CA ARG A 509 -35.00 -31.26 0.53
C ARG A 509 -33.65 -30.54 0.46
N GLY A 510 -33.21 -30.00 1.59
CA GLY A 510 -31.95 -29.28 1.71
C GLY A 510 -31.76 -28.62 3.08
N THR A 511 -30.57 -28.10 3.33
CA THR A 511 -30.13 -27.52 4.61
C THR A 511 -30.66 -26.09 4.83
N TYR A 512 -31.15 -25.42 3.78
CA TYR A 512 -31.55 -24.01 3.79
C TYR A 512 -33.06 -23.81 3.64
N ASN A 513 -33.63 -22.88 4.40
CA ASN A 513 -35.02 -22.43 4.29
C ASN A 513 -35.11 -21.13 3.49
N THR A 514 -36.08 -21.00 2.58
CA THR A 514 -36.26 -19.78 1.78
C THR A 514 -37.09 -18.73 2.53
N LEU A 515 -36.62 -17.47 2.59
CA LEU A 515 -37.31 -16.38 3.29
C LEU A 515 -38.43 -15.73 2.45
N PHE A 516 -38.31 -15.77 1.12
CA PHE A 516 -39.27 -15.20 0.18
C PHE A 516 -39.49 -16.13 -1.02
N THR A 517 -40.75 -16.38 -1.37
CA THR A 517 -41.11 -16.99 -2.66
C THR A 517 -41.94 -15.98 -3.44
N VAL A 518 -41.52 -15.72 -4.67
CA VAL A 518 -42.35 -15.02 -5.65
C VAL A 518 -43.06 -16.14 -6.42
N GLY A 519 -44.38 -16.07 -6.53
CA GLY A 519 -45.21 -17.07 -7.21
C GLY A 519 -45.22 -16.92 -8.72
N ASP A 520 -45.55 -18.01 -9.41
CA ASP A 520 -45.39 -18.18 -10.85
C ASP A 520 -46.35 -17.29 -11.65
N ALA A 521 -45.81 -16.79 -12.76
CA ALA A 521 -46.46 -16.42 -14.00
C ALA A 521 -47.79 -15.64 -13.94
N GLY A 522 -47.73 -14.39 -14.39
CA GLY A 522 -48.90 -13.60 -14.77
C GLY A 522 -49.19 -12.47 -13.80
N TYR A 523 -49.37 -11.28 -14.36
CA TYR A 523 -49.70 -10.03 -13.67
C TYR A 523 -50.48 -10.18 -12.35
N LYS A 524 -49.89 -9.66 -11.26
CA LYS A 524 -50.47 -9.37 -9.94
C LYS A 524 -51.23 -10.51 -9.25
N ASN A 525 -50.57 -11.16 -8.29
CA ASN A 525 -50.90 -11.13 -6.85
C ASN A 525 -49.97 -12.11 -6.09
N VAL A 526 -49.17 -11.59 -5.16
CA VAL A 526 -48.44 -12.41 -4.19
C VAL A 526 -49.44 -12.82 -3.10
N THR A 527 -49.96 -14.04 -3.20
CA THR A 527 -50.83 -14.61 -2.16
C THR A 527 -49.95 -15.16 -1.05
N PHE A 528 -49.95 -14.46 0.09
CA PHE A 528 -49.38 -14.93 1.35
C PHE A 528 -50.40 -15.84 2.02
N ASP A 529 -50.10 -17.14 2.15
CA ASP A 529 -50.90 -18.00 3.02
C ASP A 529 -50.22 -18.17 4.37
N ASN A 530 -50.82 -17.47 5.33
CA ASN A 530 -50.73 -17.53 6.79
C ASN A 530 -49.36 -17.46 7.48
N GLN A 531 -49.13 -16.26 8.04
CA GLN A 531 -48.23 -15.87 9.14
C GLN A 531 -46.85 -15.31 8.79
N ILE A 532 -46.80 -14.34 7.87
CA ILE A 532 -45.73 -13.32 7.87
C ILE A 532 -46.35 -11.95 8.22
N PRO A 533 -45.81 -11.19 9.19
CA PRO A 533 -46.32 -9.88 9.57
C PRO A 533 -46.11 -8.80 8.48
N PRO A 534 -46.90 -7.71 8.48
CA PRO A 534 -47.12 -6.79 7.33
C PRO A 534 -45.96 -5.90 6.85
N PHE A 535 -44.70 -6.20 7.22
CA PHE A 535 -43.56 -5.29 7.04
C PHE A 535 -42.46 -5.78 6.09
N ALA A 536 -42.53 -7.02 5.56
CA ALA A 536 -41.73 -7.42 4.41
C ALA A 536 -42.52 -7.10 3.13
N ARG A 537 -41.99 -6.21 2.27
CA ARG A 537 -42.70 -5.74 1.07
C ARG A 537 -41.81 -5.88 -0.17
N ILE A 538 -42.28 -6.65 -1.15
CA ILE A 538 -41.77 -6.61 -2.53
C ILE A 538 -42.52 -5.48 -3.24
N ARG A 539 -41.82 -4.43 -3.70
CA ARG A 539 -42.47 -3.23 -4.27
C ARG A 539 -42.56 -3.22 -5.80
N ARG A 540 -41.53 -3.69 -6.51
CA ARG A 540 -41.51 -3.75 -7.98
C ARG A 540 -40.49 -4.78 -8.49
N VAL A 541 -40.90 -5.69 -9.37
CA VAL A 541 -40.03 -6.57 -10.17
C VAL A 541 -40.14 -6.07 -11.62
N VAL A 542 -39.02 -5.77 -12.27
CA VAL A 542 -39.03 -5.04 -13.55
C VAL A 542 -39.01 -5.96 -14.77
N SER A 543 -38.41 -7.15 -14.68
CA SER A 543 -38.50 -8.16 -15.74
C SER A 543 -38.27 -9.57 -15.22
N ALA A 544 -39.04 -10.52 -15.72
CA ALA A 544 -38.79 -11.95 -15.69
C ALA A 544 -39.05 -12.45 -17.12
N GLN A 545 -38.04 -13.00 -17.78
CA GLN A 545 -38.25 -13.69 -19.05
C GLN A 545 -38.74 -15.10 -18.72
N PHE A 546 -39.84 -15.50 -19.36
CA PHE A 546 -40.46 -16.81 -19.18
C PHE A 546 -40.41 -17.54 -20.52
N ALA A 547 -39.43 -18.42 -20.73
CA ALA A 547 -39.57 -19.47 -21.72
C ALA A 547 -40.44 -20.59 -21.12
N ARG A 548 -41.47 -21.03 -21.86
CA ARG A 548 -42.21 -22.24 -21.48
C ARG A 548 -41.30 -23.46 -21.67
N ALA A 549 -41.46 -24.46 -20.81
CA ALA A 549 -40.76 -25.74 -20.90
C ALA A 549 -41.05 -26.52 -22.21
N ASP A 550 -41.91 -26.02 -23.10
CA ASP A 550 -42.21 -26.58 -24.42
C ASP A 550 -41.52 -25.84 -25.59
N GLY A 551 -40.71 -24.81 -25.32
CA GLY A 551 -39.98 -24.08 -26.36
C GLY A 551 -40.82 -23.07 -27.14
N THR A 552 -41.85 -22.48 -26.52
CA THR A 552 -42.52 -21.26 -27.02
C THR A 552 -42.46 -20.09 -26.06
#